data_AF-A0A2A9P200-F1
#
_entry.id   AF-A0A2A9P200-F1
#
_cell.length_a   1.000
_cell.length_b   1.000
_cell.length_c   1.000
_cell.angle_alpha   90.00
_cell.angle_beta   90.00
_cell.angle_gamma   90.00
#
_symmetry.space_group_name_H-M   'P 1'
#
loop_
_entity.id
_entity.type
_entity.pdbx_description
1 polymer ?
#
loop_
_entity_poly.entity_id
_entity_poly.type
_entity_poly.pdbx_seq_one_letter_code
_entity_poly.pdbx_strand_id
1 'polypeptide(L)'
;MSNSSVWAGASSEVQYRVHLGTWTDWSRGGAVMGATLTMKREQGSLLIAFTAFFIGLVSTCFWRIVRLVLHRLYSTPSPRDALHHQRQALLRNSVTPSSSLWSFTLLGWSWHEEQGRTSVLRMLPVIVCAVVSIAVFTLAGGFSSQLSSGLGNAVLVNGTHCGYLMDTYEANSSGSANGIYPYLVRRLENAANYAQQCYSAKNSGMFACSTFIKDHLPATVDSEAACPFHGGICRSNTSNLRLDTGLLDSQDDLGINAPPEQRMLFRSVLHCAPLVTEGYTSQVRMPTSNYTRYHYGYFTHSNQSSSVPRNFTLQVESQESQYDKGAENSFDNPDGATFRLR
;
A
#
# COMPACT_ATOMS: atom_id res chain seq x y z
N MET A 1 16.91 27.57 -18.45
CA MET A 1 17.16 26.81 -17.21
C MET A 1 15.84 26.70 -16.47
N SER A 2 15.06 25.67 -16.77
CA SER A 2 13.77 25.40 -16.15
C SER A 2 13.98 24.63 -14.86
N ASN A 3 13.62 25.25 -13.74
CA ASN A 3 13.52 24.59 -12.44
C ASN A 3 12.39 23.57 -12.48
N SER A 4 12.70 22.33 -12.85
CA SER A 4 11.87 21.18 -12.50
C SER A 4 11.92 21.05 -10.98
N SER A 5 10.80 21.37 -10.34
CA SER A 5 10.60 21.22 -8.91
C SER A 5 11.00 19.81 -8.47
N VAL A 6 11.80 19.72 -7.41
CA VAL A 6 12.21 18.52 -6.66
C VAL A 6 11.01 17.61 -6.29
N TRP A 7 9.79 18.12 -6.38
CA TRP A 7 8.53 17.41 -6.13
C TRP A 7 7.96 16.63 -7.33
N ALA A 8 8.53 16.78 -8.53
CA ALA A 8 8.15 15.97 -9.70
C ALA A 8 8.72 14.54 -9.65
N GLY A 9 9.73 14.30 -8.80
CA GLY A 9 10.36 12.98 -8.65
C GLY A 9 9.58 12.00 -7.77
N ALA A 10 8.65 12.48 -6.93
CA ALA A 10 7.85 11.60 -6.07
C ALA A 10 6.57 11.08 -6.77
N SER A 11 6.20 11.64 -7.94
CA SER A 11 5.06 11.18 -8.73
C SER A 11 5.44 10.18 -9.83
N SER A 12 6.73 9.81 -9.94
CA SER A 12 7.24 8.93 -11.01
C SER A 12 7.42 7.47 -10.61
N GLU A 13 7.05 7.05 -9.39
CA GLU A 13 7.41 5.71 -8.90
C GLU A 13 6.24 4.73 -8.78
N VAL A 14 5.05 5.07 -9.29
CA VAL A 14 4.03 4.02 -9.46
C VAL A 14 4.30 3.34 -10.79
N GLN A 15 5.00 2.21 -10.72
CA GLN A 15 5.33 1.35 -11.87
C GLN A 15 4.07 0.83 -12.61
N TYR A 16 2.90 0.98 -12.00
CA TYR A 16 1.63 0.48 -12.48
C TYR A 16 0.60 1.61 -12.67
N ARG A 17 -0.29 1.44 -13.65
CA ARG A 17 -1.40 2.38 -13.87
C ARG A 17 -2.39 2.27 -12.72
N VAL A 18 -2.75 3.41 -12.11
CA VAL A 18 -3.73 3.48 -11.02
C VAL A 18 -5.14 3.62 -11.56
N HIS A 19 -6.10 2.95 -10.93
CA HIS A 19 -7.52 3.14 -11.18
C HIS A 19 -7.99 4.46 -10.56
N LEU A 20 -8.54 5.35 -11.38
CA LEU A 20 -9.16 6.60 -10.94
C LEU A 20 -10.68 6.41 -10.92
N GLY A 21 -11.33 6.89 -9.86
CA GLY A 21 -12.77 6.73 -9.66
C GLY A 21 -13.09 6.01 -8.35
N THR A 22 -14.35 5.57 -8.24
CA THR A 22 -14.87 4.90 -7.06
C THR A 22 -14.58 3.41 -7.11
N TRP A 23 -14.13 2.86 -6.00
CA TRP A 23 -13.93 1.43 -5.78
C TRP A 23 -14.13 1.09 -4.31
N THR A 24 -14.14 -0.20 -3.99
CA THR A 24 -14.30 -0.67 -2.61
C THR A 24 -12.99 -1.25 -2.10
N ASP A 25 -12.44 -0.64 -1.06
CA ASP A 25 -11.34 -1.16 -0.27
C ASP A 25 -11.87 -2.21 0.73
N TRP A 26 -11.76 -3.48 0.36
CA TRP A 26 -12.26 -4.59 1.16
C TRP A 26 -11.45 -4.83 2.44
N SER A 27 -10.32 -4.16 2.62
CA SER A 27 -9.57 -4.17 3.90
C SER A 27 -10.29 -3.41 5.02
N ARG A 28 -11.20 -2.48 4.69
CA ARG A 28 -11.89 -1.60 5.65
C ARG A 28 -13.20 -2.15 6.21
N GLY A 29 -13.45 -3.45 6.07
CA GLY A 29 -14.61 -4.09 6.69
C GLY A 29 -15.92 -4.00 5.88
N GLY A 30 -15.84 -3.93 4.54
CA GLY A 30 -16.98 -4.16 3.65
C GLY A 30 -17.32 -3.01 2.70
N ALA A 31 -18.43 -3.15 1.97
CA ALA A 31 -18.79 -2.25 0.87
C ALA A 31 -19.00 -0.78 1.29
N VAL A 32 -19.51 -0.55 2.49
CA VAL A 32 -19.85 0.80 2.98
C VAL A 32 -18.62 1.50 3.54
N MET A 33 -17.93 0.86 4.49
CA MET A 33 -16.73 1.44 5.14
C MET A 33 -15.50 1.44 4.22
N GLY A 34 -15.50 0.58 3.19
CA GLY A 34 -14.48 0.52 2.15
C GLY A 34 -14.73 1.43 0.95
N ALA A 35 -15.84 2.17 0.88
CA ALA A 35 -16.13 3.05 -0.25
C ALA A 35 -15.02 4.11 -0.41
N THR A 36 -14.22 3.97 -1.46
CA THR A 36 -13.01 4.76 -1.68
C THR A 36 -13.07 5.45 -3.03
N LEU A 37 -12.67 6.72 -3.08
CA LEU A 37 -12.57 7.51 -4.29
C LEU A 37 -11.12 7.90 -4.54
N THR A 38 -10.51 7.32 -5.57
CA THR A 38 -9.16 7.67 -5.99
C THR A 38 -9.22 8.76 -7.06
N MET A 39 -8.51 9.86 -6.83
CA MET A 39 -8.45 11.00 -7.74
C MET A 39 -7.03 11.56 -7.80
N LYS A 40 -6.77 12.40 -8.80
CA LYS A 40 -5.47 13.07 -8.94
C LYS A 40 -5.23 14.01 -7.76
N ARG A 41 -3.97 14.16 -7.36
CA ARG A 41 -3.56 14.99 -6.21
C ARG A 41 -4.10 16.42 -6.27
N GLU A 42 -4.09 17.04 -7.44
CA GLU A 42 -4.64 18.39 -7.66
C GLU A 42 -6.14 18.44 -7.34
N GLN A 43 -6.92 17.53 -7.92
CA GLN A 43 -8.37 17.45 -7.69
C GLN A 43 -8.71 17.12 -6.24
N GLY A 44 -7.94 16.22 -5.62
CA GLY A 44 -8.06 15.88 -4.21
C GLY A 44 -7.83 17.09 -3.30
N SER A 45 -6.79 17.88 -3.58
CA SER A 45 -6.51 19.10 -2.81
C SER A 45 -7.65 20.12 -2.89
N LEU A 46 -8.27 20.26 -4.08
CA LEU A 46 -9.44 21.12 -4.27
C LEU A 46 -10.65 20.62 -3.49
N LEU A 47 -10.89 19.31 -3.48
CA LEU A 47 -12.01 18.71 -2.73
C LEU A 47 -11.84 18.89 -1.20
N ILE A 48 -10.63 18.71 -0.68
CA ILE A 48 -10.33 18.94 0.74
C ILE A 48 -10.56 20.41 1.09
N ALA A 49 -10.03 21.33 0.28
CA ALA A 49 -10.20 22.77 0.49
C ALA A 49 -11.68 23.18 0.45
N PHE A 50 -12.44 22.65 -0.52
CA PHE A 50 -13.88 22.85 -0.61
C PHE A 50 -14.62 22.32 0.63
N THR A 51 -14.25 21.13 1.11
CA THR A 51 -14.85 20.52 2.31
C THR A 51 -14.59 21.37 3.56
N ALA A 52 -13.37 21.86 3.74
CA ALA A 52 -13.03 22.77 4.84
C ALA A 52 -13.87 24.05 4.81
N PHE A 53 -14.02 24.66 3.62
CA PHE A 53 -14.88 25.83 3.44
C PHE A 53 -16.35 25.53 3.73
N PHE A 54 -16.86 24.40 3.24
CA PHE A 54 -18.23 23.96 3.44
C PHE A 54 -18.54 23.75 4.94
N ILE A 55 -17.61 23.15 5.70
CA ILE A 55 -17.72 23.02 7.16
C ILE A 55 -17.88 24.40 7.84
N GLY A 56 -17.17 25.43 7.36
CA GLY A 56 -17.33 26.81 7.82
C GLY A 56 -18.73 27.39 7.56
N LEU A 57 -19.32 27.11 6.40
CA LEU A 57 -20.71 27.49 6.10
C LEU A 57 -21.70 26.78 7.03
N VAL A 58 -21.53 25.47 7.21
CA VAL A 58 -22.36 24.66 8.13
C VAL A 58 -22.26 25.19 9.56
N SER A 59 -21.08 25.59 10.02
CA SER A 59 -20.87 26.22 11.34
C SER A 59 -21.73 27.48 11.52
N THR A 60 -21.79 28.33 10.49
CA THR A 60 -22.61 29.55 10.51
C THR A 60 -24.10 29.22 10.58
N CYS A 61 -24.56 28.26 9.79
CA CYS A 61 -25.96 27.80 9.81
C CYS A 61 -26.33 27.15 11.15
N PHE A 62 -25.46 26.30 11.69
CA PHE A 62 -25.63 25.68 13.00
C PHE A 62 -25.75 26.73 14.09
N TRP A 63 -24.87 27.73 14.09
CA TRP A 63 -24.93 28.82 15.07
C TRP A 63 -26.23 29.62 15.00
N ARG A 64 -26.78 29.83 13.80
CA ARG A 64 -28.10 30.49 13.64
C ARG A 64 -29.23 29.73 14.34
N ILE A 65 -29.17 28.41 14.37
CA ILE A 65 -30.13 27.56 15.10
C ILE A 65 -29.87 27.66 16.60
N VAL A 66 -28.61 27.50 17.04
CA VAL A 66 -28.23 27.57 18.45
C VAL A 66 -28.62 28.90 19.08
N ARG A 67 -28.31 30.03 18.43
CA ARG A 67 -28.69 31.36 18.95
C ARG A 67 -30.21 31.54 19.05
N LEU A 68 -30.98 30.94 18.13
CA LEU A 68 -32.44 31.00 18.17
C LEU A 68 -32.97 30.22 19.37
N VAL A 69 -32.44 29.02 19.61
CA VAL A 69 -32.77 28.20 20.78
C VAL A 69 -32.40 28.94 22.06
N LEU A 70 -31.18 29.48 22.17
CA LEU A 70 -30.73 30.26 23.32
C LEU A 70 -31.61 31.50 23.54
N HIS A 71 -31.97 32.21 22.46
CA HIS A 71 -32.88 33.35 22.55
C HIS A 71 -34.24 32.94 23.10
N ARG A 72 -34.80 31.81 22.63
CA ARG A 72 -36.10 31.30 23.11
C ARG A 72 -36.03 30.88 24.58
N LEU A 73 -34.98 30.18 25.00
CA LEU A 73 -34.81 29.74 26.39
C LEU A 73 -34.60 30.90 27.36
N TYR A 74 -33.94 31.97 26.91
CA TYR A 74 -33.61 33.12 27.73
C TYR A 74 -34.55 34.31 27.56
N SER A 75 -35.62 34.17 26.77
CA SER A 75 -36.62 35.22 26.58
C SER A 75 -37.77 35.05 27.56
N THR A 76 -38.08 36.11 28.30
CA THR A 76 -39.22 36.16 29.23
C THR A 76 -40.04 37.43 28.97
N PRO A 77 -41.38 37.37 29.05
CA PRO A 77 -42.25 38.52 28.81
C PRO A 77 -42.33 39.51 30.00
N SER A 78 -41.80 39.15 31.17
CA SER A 78 -41.77 39.99 32.36
C SER A 78 -40.77 41.15 32.22
N PRO A 79 -41.04 42.34 32.82
CA PRO A 79 -40.05 43.41 32.92
C PRO A 79 -38.76 42.91 33.59
N ARG A 80 -37.61 43.14 32.96
CA ARG A 80 -36.28 42.74 33.48
C ARG A 80 -35.26 43.86 33.31
N ASP A 81 -34.07 43.62 33.85
CA ASP A 81 -32.91 44.50 33.81
C ASP A 81 -32.39 44.75 32.39
N ALA A 82 -31.69 45.88 32.21
CA ALA A 82 -31.13 46.29 30.91
C ALA A 82 -30.22 45.20 30.30
N LEU A 83 -29.45 44.50 31.13
CA LEU A 83 -28.57 43.40 30.73
C LEU A 83 -29.34 42.24 30.07
N HIS A 84 -30.55 41.93 30.55
CA HIS A 84 -31.41 40.90 29.94
C HIS A 84 -31.82 41.28 28.51
N HIS A 85 -32.22 42.53 28.30
CA HIS A 85 -32.61 43.02 26.98
C HIS A 85 -31.41 43.17 26.03
N GLN A 86 -30.25 43.61 26.52
CA GLN A 86 -29.01 43.68 25.74
C GLN A 86 -28.56 42.28 25.28
N ARG A 87 -28.64 41.27 26.14
CA ARG A 87 -28.38 39.87 25.76
C ARG A 87 -29.32 39.39 24.65
N GLN A 88 -30.62 39.67 24.75
CA GLN A 88 -31.57 39.30 23.70
C GLN A 88 -31.27 40.01 22.38
N ALA A 89 -30.95 41.30 22.43
CA ALA A 89 -30.57 42.08 21.25
C ALA A 89 -29.31 41.49 20.58
N LEU A 90 -28.29 41.13 21.35
CA LEU A 90 -27.10 40.45 20.83
C LEU A 90 -27.42 39.09 20.21
N LEU A 91 -28.26 38.27 20.85
CA LEU A 91 -28.64 36.95 20.31
C LEU A 91 -29.42 37.07 18.97
N ARG A 92 -30.20 38.14 18.78
CA ARG A 92 -30.90 38.40 17.51
C ARG A 92 -29.97 38.92 16.41
N ASN A 93 -28.97 39.72 16.77
CA ASN A 93 -28.11 40.41 15.80
C ASN A 93 -26.82 39.66 15.45
N SER A 94 -26.29 38.83 16.36
CA SER A 94 -25.05 38.11 16.10
C SER A 94 -25.27 36.93 15.14
N VAL A 95 -24.55 36.93 14.02
CA VAL A 95 -24.73 35.96 12.92
C VAL A 95 -23.74 34.80 13.02
N THR A 96 -22.54 35.05 13.56
CA THR A 96 -21.44 34.06 13.64
C THR A 96 -21.06 33.78 15.09
N PRO A 97 -20.54 32.59 15.41
CA PRO A 97 -20.13 32.27 16.78
C PRO A 97 -18.96 33.16 17.25
N SER A 98 -18.06 33.58 16.35
CA SER A 98 -16.96 34.51 16.67
C SER A 98 -17.45 35.91 17.02
N SER A 99 -18.42 36.45 16.27
CA SER A 99 -19.02 37.76 16.58
C SER A 99 -19.80 37.71 17.90
N SER A 100 -20.56 36.62 18.14
CA SER A 100 -21.21 36.41 19.43
C SER A 100 -20.20 36.34 20.56
N LEU A 101 -19.13 35.55 20.44
CA LEU A 101 -18.10 35.44 21.46
C LEU A 101 -17.54 36.81 21.83
N TRP A 102 -17.12 37.59 20.84
CA TRP A 102 -16.58 38.93 21.05
C TRP A 102 -17.57 39.91 21.68
N SER A 103 -18.82 39.95 21.19
CA SER A 103 -19.83 40.86 21.74
C SER A 103 -20.24 40.47 23.16
N PHE A 104 -20.34 39.17 23.46
CA PHE A 104 -20.69 38.68 24.80
C PHE A 104 -19.52 38.83 25.79
N THR A 105 -18.27 38.69 25.38
CA THR A 105 -17.13 38.95 26.27
C THR A 105 -17.04 40.44 26.63
N LEU A 106 -17.19 41.33 25.66
CA LEU A 106 -17.18 42.78 25.90
C LEU A 106 -18.32 43.22 26.83
N LEU A 107 -19.54 42.73 26.57
CA LEU A 107 -20.69 43.04 27.41
C LEU A 107 -20.55 42.44 28.81
N GLY A 108 -19.93 41.26 28.96
CA GLY A 108 -19.63 40.69 30.26
C GLY A 108 -18.60 41.51 31.04
N TRP A 109 -17.59 42.05 30.34
CA TRP A 109 -16.56 42.91 30.92
C TRP A 109 -17.14 44.26 31.36
N SER A 110 -17.91 44.93 30.51
CA SER A 110 -18.44 46.27 30.82
C SER A 110 -19.34 46.27 32.07
N TRP A 111 -20.10 45.20 32.27
CA TRP A 111 -21.01 45.06 33.41
C TRP A 111 -20.35 44.39 34.63
N HIS A 112 -19.07 44.02 34.56
CA HIS A 112 -18.36 43.40 35.66
C HIS A 112 -18.15 44.38 36.83
N GLU A 113 -17.91 45.67 36.55
CA GLU A 113 -17.74 46.67 37.60
C GLU A 113 -19.04 46.98 38.36
N GLU A 114 -20.20 46.95 37.68
CA GLU A 114 -21.48 47.32 38.29
C GLU A 114 -22.17 46.17 39.03
N GLN A 115 -22.15 44.94 38.48
CA GLN A 115 -22.91 43.79 39.00
C GLN A 115 -22.03 42.59 39.39
N GLY A 116 -20.71 42.75 39.28
CA GLY A 116 -19.73 41.74 39.68
C GLY A 116 -19.89 40.41 38.94
N ARG A 117 -19.65 39.32 39.68
CA ARG A 117 -19.63 37.94 39.16
C ARG A 117 -20.97 37.46 38.58
N THR A 118 -22.09 38.05 39.00
CA THR A 118 -23.43 37.62 38.56
C THR A 118 -23.72 37.96 37.10
N SER A 119 -23.19 39.08 36.61
CA SER A 119 -23.28 39.48 35.20
C SER A 119 -22.55 38.49 34.29
N VAL A 120 -21.31 38.15 34.65
CA VAL A 120 -20.47 37.19 33.90
C VAL A 120 -21.12 35.80 33.87
N LEU A 121 -21.66 35.31 35.00
CA LEU A 121 -22.34 34.01 35.08
C LEU A 121 -23.57 33.92 34.17
N ARG A 122 -24.29 35.02 33.93
CA ARG A 122 -25.48 35.05 33.04
C ARG A 122 -25.12 35.00 31.54
N MET A 123 -23.88 35.33 31.21
CA MET A 123 -23.33 35.41 29.85
C MET A 123 -22.55 34.13 29.49
N LEU A 124 -22.00 33.48 30.52
CA LEU A 124 -21.18 32.28 30.42
C LEU A 124 -21.79 31.16 29.57
N PRO A 125 -23.09 30.81 29.64
CA PRO A 125 -23.64 29.74 28.80
C PRO A 125 -23.53 30.03 27.30
N VAL A 126 -23.75 31.28 26.89
CA VAL A 126 -23.65 31.67 25.47
C VAL A 126 -22.20 31.70 25.00
N ILE A 127 -21.31 32.21 25.86
CA ILE A 127 -19.85 32.22 25.62
C ILE A 127 -19.33 30.79 25.46
N VAL A 128 -19.70 29.89 26.37
CA VAL A 128 -19.29 28.47 26.32
C VAL A 128 -19.82 27.82 25.04
N CYS A 129 -21.10 27.99 24.70
CA CYS A 129 -21.65 27.46 23.45
C CYS A 129 -20.91 27.99 22.21
N ALA A 130 -20.54 29.28 22.19
CA ALA A 130 -19.79 29.87 21.10
C ALA A 130 -18.38 29.28 21.00
N VAL A 131 -17.65 29.17 22.11
CA VAL A 131 -16.31 28.57 22.18
C VAL A 131 -16.35 27.10 21.75
N VAL A 132 -17.29 26.31 22.26
CA VAL A 132 -17.45 24.89 21.88
C VAL A 132 -17.75 24.77 20.39
N SER A 133 -18.64 25.61 19.85
CA SER A 133 -18.95 25.60 18.41
C SER A 133 -17.71 25.95 17.58
N ILE A 134 -16.97 26.99 17.94
CA ILE A 134 -15.73 27.36 17.25
C ILE A 134 -14.74 26.20 17.31
N ALA A 135 -14.49 25.62 18.48
CA ALA A 135 -13.56 24.51 18.65
C ALA A 135 -13.96 23.30 17.80
N VAL A 136 -15.21 22.83 17.89
CA VAL A 136 -15.70 21.65 17.14
C VAL A 136 -15.57 21.86 15.64
N PHE A 137 -16.04 23.00 15.11
CA PHE A 137 -15.99 23.24 13.67
C PHE A 137 -14.59 23.55 13.14
N THR A 138 -13.72 24.15 13.97
CA THR A 138 -12.31 24.38 13.60
C THR A 138 -11.55 23.06 13.56
N LEU A 139 -11.75 22.18 14.54
CA LEU A 139 -11.20 20.84 14.55
C LEU A 139 -11.73 20.03 13.37
N ALA A 140 -13.04 20.05 13.10
CA ALA A 140 -13.61 19.38 11.95
C ALA A 140 -13.04 19.89 10.62
N GLY A 141 -12.84 21.20 10.48
CA GLY A 141 -12.18 21.82 9.34
C GLY A 141 -10.73 21.34 9.17
N GLY A 142 -9.96 21.27 10.27
CA GLY A 142 -8.61 20.71 10.26
C GLY A 142 -8.58 19.22 9.88
N PHE A 143 -9.51 18.43 10.43
CA PHE A 143 -9.67 17.01 10.12
C PHE A 143 -10.19 16.74 8.70
N SER A 144 -10.68 17.74 7.96
CA SER A 144 -11.03 17.58 6.55
C SER A 144 -9.84 17.11 5.69
N SER A 145 -8.60 17.41 6.12
CA SER A 145 -7.39 16.89 5.47
C SER A 145 -7.27 15.37 5.57
N GLN A 146 -7.80 14.76 6.64
CA GLN A 146 -7.85 13.30 6.81
C GLN A 146 -8.88 12.63 5.89
N LEU A 147 -9.76 13.40 5.24
CA LEU A 147 -10.65 12.88 4.20
C LEU A 147 -9.84 12.33 3.02
N SER A 148 -8.68 12.93 2.76
CA SER A 148 -7.65 12.27 2.00
C SER A 148 -6.89 11.35 2.93
N SER A 149 -6.79 10.08 2.55
CA SER A 149 -5.76 9.17 3.06
C SER A 149 -4.36 9.62 2.60
N GLY A 150 -4.07 10.91 2.73
CA GLY A 150 -2.95 11.62 2.14
C GLY A 150 -1.59 11.21 2.69
N LEU A 151 -1.55 10.22 3.58
CA LEU A 151 -0.34 9.64 4.16
C LEU A 151 -0.36 8.10 4.29
N GLY A 152 -1.25 7.36 3.61
CA GLY A 152 -1.00 5.92 3.44
C GLY A 152 -2.14 5.12 2.84
N ASN A 153 -1.90 4.03 2.10
CA ASN A 153 -0.66 3.49 1.49
C ASN A 153 -1.02 2.62 0.27
N ALA A 154 -2.28 2.69 -0.18
CA ALA A 154 -2.85 1.74 -1.11
C ALA A 154 -3.73 2.47 -2.11
N VAL A 155 -3.48 2.16 -3.38
CA VAL A 155 -4.30 2.58 -4.50
C VAL A 155 -4.70 1.32 -5.26
N LEU A 156 -5.90 1.31 -5.83
CA LEU A 156 -6.28 0.20 -6.69
C LEU A 156 -5.48 0.27 -7.98
N VAL A 157 -4.66 -0.74 -8.23
CA VAL A 157 -3.94 -0.88 -9.49
C VAL A 157 -4.89 -1.33 -10.58
N ASN A 158 -4.77 -0.72 -11.76
CA ASN A 158 -5.57 -1.07 -12.92
C ASN A 158 -5.10 -2.40 -13.53
N GLY A 159 -5.93 -3.43 -13.37
CA GLY A 159 -5.70 -4.78 -13.89
C GLY A 159 -6.11 -5.04 -15.35
N THR A 160 -6.55 -4.03 -16.12
CA THR A 160 -7.07 -4.27 -17.50
C THR A 160 -6.07 -4.91 -18.47
N HIS A 161 -4.78 -4.81 -18.16
CA HIS A 161 -3.69 -5.44 -18.93
C HIS A 161 -2.82 -6.36 -18.06
N CYS A 162 -3.40 -6.94 -17.02
CA CYS A 162 -2.75 -7.95 -16.20
C CYS A 162 -2.93 -9.33 -16.84
N GLY A 163 -1.85 -10.11 -16.88
CA GLY A 163 -1.88 -11.48 -17.39
C GLY A 163 -0.50 -12.12 -17.32
N TYR A 164 -0.48 -13.45 -17.26
CA TYR A 164 0.77 -14.18 -17.44
C TYR A 164 1.06 -14.25 -18.94
N LEU A 165 2.22 -13.73 -19.36
CA LEU A 165 2.73 -14.00 -20.69
C LEU A 165 3.18 -15.47 -20.69
N MET A 166 2.33 -16.35 -21.22
CA MET A 166 2.78 -17.70 -21.52
C MET A 166 3.87 -17.59 -22.57
N ASP A 167 4.97 -18.29 -22.34
CA ASP A 167 6.08 -18.41 -23.27
C ASP A 167 5.56 -19.17 -24.50
N THR A 168 4.84 -18.47 -25.37
CA THR A 168 4.37 -19.03 -26.62
C THR A 168 5.61 -19.22 -27.48
N TYR A 169 6.19 -20.40 -27.37
CA TYR A 169 7.24 -20.95 -28.22
C TYR A 169 6.83 -21.08 -29.69
N GLU A 170 5.72 -20.45 -30.09
CA GLU A 170 5.29 -20.25 -31.48
C GLU A 170 5.56 -18.80 -31.90
N ALA A 171 6.80 -18.35 -31.70
CA ALA A 171 7.34 -17.21 -32.41
C ALA A 171 7.63 -17.58 -33.88
N ASN A 172 6.60 -18.00 -34.63
CA ASN A 172 6.66 -18.09 -36.09
C ASN A 172 6.45 -16.72 -36.75
N SER A 173 6.40 -15.65 -35.96
CA SER A 173 6.36 -14.27 -36.43
C SER A 173 7.49 -13.47 -35.77
N SER A 174 8.45 -13.04 -36.59
CA SER A 174 9.58 -12.18 -36.24
C SER A 174 9.19 -10.85 -35.55
N GLY A 175 7.90 -10.54 -35.41
CA GLY A 175 7.38 -9.36 -34.71
C GLY A 175 7.11 -9.54 -33.22
N SER A 176 6.88 -10.76 -32.71
CA SER A 176 6.47 -10.99 -31.31
C SER A 176 7.65 -11.03 -30.32
N ALA A 177 8.83 -11.45 -30.77
CA ALA A 177 10.06 -11.47 -29.96
C ALA A 177 10.53 -10.05 -29.54
N ASN A 178 10.26 -9.02 -30.36
CA ASN A 178 10.76 -7.67 -30.13
C ASN A 178 10.15 -6.97 -28.89
N GLY A 179 8.97 -7.39 -28.42
CA GLY A 179 8.32 -6.80 -27.24
C GLY A 179 8.51 -7.59 -25.94
N ILE A 180 8.59 -8.92 -26.05
CA ILE A 180 8.65 -9.83 -24.89
C ILE A 180 10.01 -9.73 -24.20
N TYR A 181 11.10 -9.71 -24.96
CA TYR A 181 12.45 -9.71 -24.39
C TYR A 181 12.71 -8.45 -23.53
N PRO A 182 12.45 -7.21 -24.00
CA PRO A 182 12.57 -6.03 -23.15
C PRO A 182 11.65 -6.05 -21.91
N TYR A 183 10.46 -6.65 -22.02
CA TYR A 183 9.56 -6.82 -20.89
C TYR A 183 10.14 -7.77 -19.83
N LEU A 184 10.68 -8.91 -20.24
CA LEU A 184 11.29 -9.90 -19.35
C LEU A 184 12.53 -9.32 -18.66
N VAL A 185 13.39 -8.63 -19.40
CA VAL A 185 14.57 -7.95 -18.84
C VAL A 185 14.14 -6.93 -17.79
N ARG A 186 13.17 -6.06 -18.11
CA ARG A 186 12.66 -5.08 -17.15
C ARG A 186 12.03 -5.73 -15.91
N ARG A 187 11.28 -6.82 -16.10
CA ARG A 187 10.68 -7.57 -14.99
C ARG A 187 11.75 -8.16 -14.07
N LEU A 188 12.82 -8.74 -14.63
CA LEU A 188 13.94 -9.27 -13.87
C LEU A 188 14.70 -8.17 -13.13
N GLU A 189 15.00 -7.06 -13.81
CA GLU A 189 15.65 -5.88 -13.24
C GLU A 189 14.86 -5.34 -12.04
N ASN A 190 13.54 -5.19 -12.19
CA ASN A 190 12.65 -4.75 -11.12
C ASN A 190 12.69 -5.71 -9.91
N ALA A 191 12.65 -7.01 -10.16
CA ALA A 191 12.68 -8.02 -9.11
C ALA A 191 14.03 -8.04 -8.38
N ALA A 192 15.14 -7.93 -9.11
CA ALA A 192 16.48 -7.87 -8.55
C ALA A 192 16.68 -6.60 -7.71
N ASN A 193 16.26 -5.45 -8.23
CA ASN A 193 16.30 -4.17 -7.52
C ASN A 193 15.48 -4.24 -6.22
N TYR A 194 14.27 -4.80 -6.27
CA TYR A 194 13.45 -4.97 -5.07
C TYR A 194 14.13 -5.88 -4.04
N ALA A 195 14.65 -7.03 -4.46
CA ALA A 195 15.36 -7.94 -3.55
C ALA A 195 16.59 -7.29 -2.93
N GLN A 196 17.38 -6.55 -3.70
CA GLN A 196 18.56 -5.85 -3.19
C GLN A 196 18.19 -4.74 -2.21
N GLN A 197 17.13 -3.98 -2.49
CA GLN A 197 16.71 -2.86 -1.65
C GLN A 197 16.02 -3.33 -0.38
N CYS A 198 15.15 -4.34 -0.48
CA CYS A 198 14.22 -4.72 0.58
C CYS A 198 14.66 -5.95 1.36
N TYR A 199 15.43 -6.87 0.76
CA TYR A 199 15.85 -8.10 1.45
C TYR A 199 17.30 -8.05 1.94
N SER A 200 18.07 -7.01 1.58
CA SER A 200 19.41 -6.83 2.10
C SER A 200 19.40 -6.26 3.53
N ALA A 201 20.39 -6.64 4.33
CA ALA A 201 20.50 -6.22 5.74
C ALA A 201 20.70 -4.70 5.94
N LYS A 202 20.90 -3.94 4.86
CA LYS A 202 21.05 -2.47 4.89
C LYS A 202 19.76 -1.85 4.40
N ASN A 203 18.90 -1.44 5.33
CA ASN A 203 17.63 -0.78 5.04
C ASN A 203 17.80 0.34 4.02
N SER A 204 17.25 0.14 2.83
CA SER A 204 16.87 1.26 1.96
C SER A 204 15.72 2.02 2.65
N GLY A 205 15.63 3.33 2.45
CA GLY A 205 14.72 4.19 3.23
C GLY A 205 13.25 3.75 3.19
N MET A 206 12.45 4.21 4.16
CA MET A 206 11.06 3.79 4.48
C MET A 206 10.07 3.69 3.29
N PHE A 207 10.35 4.31 2.15
CA PHE A 207 9.49 4.29 0.96
C PHE A 207 9.94 3.33 -0.15
N ALA A 208 11.17 2.81 -0.10
CA ALA A 208 11.75 1.97 -1.16
C ALA A 208 11.04 0.61 -1.32
N CYS A 209 10.41 0.09 -0.27
CA CYS A 209 9.79 -1.23 -0.25
C CYS A 209 8.26 -1.22 -0.38
N SER A 210 7.66 -0.05 -0.62
CA SER A 210 6.20 0.17 -0.61
C SER A 210 5.43 -0.37 -1.83
N THR A 211 6.08 -1.10 -2.73
CA THR A 211 5.45 -1.68 -3.94
C THR A 211 4.45 -2.79 -3.58
N PHE A 212 4.74 -3.59 -2.56
CA PHE A 212 3.88 -4.69 -2.09
C PHE A 212 3.27 -4.36 -0.72
N ILE A 213 2.17 -5.03 -0.38
CA ILE A 213 1.51 -4.85 0.92
C ILE A 213 2.37 -5.34 2.09
N LYS A 214 3.26 -6.29 1.83
CA LYS A 214 4.26 -6.80 2.76
C LYS A 214 5.62 -6.78 2.10
N ASP A 215 6.62 -6.30 2.84
CA ASP A 215 8.02 -6.36 2.40
C ASP A 215 8.47 -7.82 2.29
N HIS A 216 8.08 -8.67 3.25
CA HIS A 216 8.40 -10.09 3.24
C HIS A 216 7.15 -10.93 3.49
N LEU A 217 7.02 -12.00 2.71
CA LEU A 217 6.03 -13.04 2.99
C LEU A 217 6.53 -13.93 4.13
N PRO A 218 5.66 -14.34 5.05
CA PRO A 218 6.04 -15.27 6.11
C PRO A 218 6.47 -16.60 5.49
N ALA A 219 7.59 -17.13 5.96
CA ALA A 219 8.07 -18.46 5.59
C ALA A 219 8.81 -19.10 6.77
N THR A 220 8.54 -20.38 7.01
CA THR A 220 9.32 -21.21 7.92
C THR A 220 10.46 -21.86 7.12
N VAL A 221 11.68 -21.69 7.62
CA VAL A 221 12.89 -22.28 7.06
C VAL A 221 13.31 -23.45 7.93
N ASP A 222 13.34 -24.65 7.36
CA ASP A 222 13.84 -25.86 7.98
C ASP A 222 15.08 -26.35 7.21
N SER A 223 16.24 -26.24 7.83
CA SER A 223 17.53 -26.68 7.26
C SER A 223 17.88 -28.14 7.59
N GLU A 224 17.05 -28.81 8.39
CA GLU A 224 17.24 -30.20 8.82
C GLU A 224 16.20 -31.15 8.20
N ALA A 225 15.63 -30.75 7.07
CA ALA A 225 14.55 -31.48 6.43
C ALA A 225 15.00 -32.84 5.90
N ALA A 226 14.07 -33.80 5.88
CA ALA A 226 14.29 -35.14 5.34
C ALA A 226 14.42 -35.13 3.81
N CYS A 227 15.06 -36.15 3.21
CA CYS A 227 15.13 -36.26 1.75
C CYS A 227 13.72 -36.36 1.12
N PRO A 228 13.31 -35.47 0.18
CA PRO A 228 11.98 -35.50 -0.42
C PRO A 228 11.79 -36.62 -1.44
N PHE A 229 12.87 -37.24 -1.90
CA PHE A 229 12.83 -38.26 -2.94
C PHE A 229 12.82 -39.66 -2.34
N HIS A 230 11.96 -40.52 -2.89
CA HIS A 230 11.94 -41.92 -2.52
C HIS A 230 13.24 -42.62 -2.95
N GLY A 231 13.80 -43.47 -2.09
CA GLY A 231 15.03 -44.22 -2.38
C GLY A 231 16.35 -43.56 -1.92
N GLY A 232 16.30 -42.40 -1.25
CA GLY A 232 17.47 -41.86 -0.55
C GLY A 232 18.59 -41.35 -1.47
N ILE A 233 18.25 -40.90 -2.68
CA ILE A 233 19.19 -40.33 -3.67
C ILE A 233 19.81 -38.99 -3.22
N CYS A 234 19.33 -38.40 -2.14
CA CYS A 234 19.92 -37.22 -1.54
C CYS A 234 21.29 -37.54 -0.92
N ARG A 235 22.21 -36.56 -0.93
CA ARG A 235 23.53 -36.70 -0.26
C ARG A 235 23.40 -36.86 1.25
N SER A 236 22.34 -36.33 1.83
CA SER A 236 22.03 -36.40 3.26
C SER A 236 20.54 -36.62 3.46
N ASN A 237 20.20 -37.38 4.49
CA ASN A 237 18.82 -37.61 4.88
C ASN A 237 18.30 -36.60 5.90
N THR A 238 19.14 -35.72 6.46
CA THR A 238 18.78 -34.82 7.57
C THR A 238 19.32 -33.40 7.42
N SER A 239 19.90 -33.06 6.27
CA SER A 239 20.45 -31.71 6.03
C SER A 239 19.98 -31.19 4.67
N ASN A 240 18.66 -31.12 4.51
CA ASN A 240 17.99 -30.59 3.32
C ASN A 240 17.20 -29.34 3.69
N LEU A 241 16.84 -28.55 2.68
CA LEU A 241 16.17 -27.28 2.88
C LEU A 241 14.69 -27.40 2.55
N ARG A 242 13.83 -27.08 3.51
CA ARG A 242 12.39 -26.94 3.31
C ARG A 242 11.96 -25.52 3.66
N LEU A 243 11.39 -24.83 2.68
CA LEU A 243 10.77 -23.52 2.82
C LEU A 243 9.27 -23.69 2.71
N ASP A 244 8.53 -23.15 3.66
CA ASP A 244 7.07 -23.30 3.71
C ASP A 244 6.43 -21.99 4.15
N THR A 245 5.58 -21.43 3.29
CA THR A 245 4.95 -20.14 3.56
C THR A 245 3.83 -20.23 4.61
N GLY A 246 3.36 -21.43 4.92
CA GLY A 246 2.04 -21.60 5.54
C GLY A 246 0.93 -21.11 4.61
N LEU A 247 -0.27 -20.89 5.17
CA LEU A 247 -1.41 -20.36 4.43
C LEU A 247 -1.30 -18.83 4.36
N LEU A 248 -1.11 -18.31 3.14
CA LEU A 248 -1.12 -16.89 2.80
C LEU A 248 -2.51 -16.48 2.34
N ASP A 249 -3.02 -15.34 2.81
CA ASP A 249 -4.28 -14.75 2.36
C ASP A 249 -4.07 -13.87 1.13
N SER A 250 -4.90 -14.07 0.10
CA SER A 250 -4.81 -13.32 -1.15
C SER A 250 -4.88 -11.80 -0.97
N GLN A 251 -5.62 -11.29 0.00
CA GLN A 251 -5.71 -9.86 0.25
C GLN A 251 -4.60 -9.40 1.19
N ASP A 252 -4.48 -10.05 2.36
CA ASP A 252 -3.64 -9.53 3.43
C ASP A 252 -2.15 -9.80 3.20
N ASP A 253 -1.80 -10.85 2.45
CA ASP A 253 -0.42 -11.17 2.09
C ASP A 253 -0.06 -10.73 0.66
N LEU A 254 -0.98 -10.86 -0.29
CA LEU A 254 -0.69 -10.63 -1.72
C LEU A 254 -1.30 -9.33 -2.28
N GLY A 255 -2.11 -8.60 -1.51
CA GLY A 255 -2.69 -7.32 -1.91
C GLY A 255 -3.83 -7.43 -2.93
N ILE A 256 -4.40 -8.61 -3.14
CA ILE A 256 -5.54 -8.82 -4.04
C ILE A 256 -6.81 -8.32 -3.35
N ASN A 257 -7.30 -7.16 -3.78
CA ASN A 257 -8.50 -6.54 -3.22
C ASN A 257 -9.78 -7.30 -3.63
N ALA A 258 -10.25 -8.20 -2.77
CA ALA A 258 -11.43 -9.03 -2.99
C ALA A 258 -12.33 -9.09 -1.74
N PRO A 259 -13.66 -9.21 -1.92
CA PRO A 259 -14.56 -9.41 -0.78
C PRO A 259 -14.23 -10.71 -0.05
N PRO A 260 -14.54 -10.83 1.25
CA PRO A 260 -14.15 -11.98 2.08
C PRO A 260 -14.49 -13.36 1.48
N GLU A 261 -15.63 -13.47 0.81
CA GLU A 261 -16.10 -14.72 0.18
C GLU A 261 -15.30 -15.14 -1.06
N GLN A 262 -14.54 -14.21 -1.65
CA GLN A 262 -13.72 -14.44 -2.85
C GLN A 262 -12.23 -14.46 -2.54
N ARG A 263 -11.85 -14.35 -1.27
CA ARG A 263 -10.46 -14.48 -0.84
C ARG A 263 -10.03 -15.94 -0.92
N MET A 264 -8.80 -16.15 -1.35
CA MET A 264 -8.20 -17.48 -1.44
C MET A 264 -7.00 -17.57 -0.51
N LEU A 265 -6.81 -18.76 0.04
CA LEU A 265 -5.60 -19.12 0.77
C LEU A 265 -4.64 -19.86 -0.16
N PHE A 266 -3.39 -19.46 -0.17
CA PHE A 266 -2.33 -20.06 -0.98
C PHE A 266 -1.18 -20.52 -0.08
N ARG A 267 -0.62 -21.70 -0.37
CA ARG A 267 0.57 -22.20 0.32
C ARG A 267 1.58 -22.68 -0.70
N SER A 268 2.80 -22.19 -0.58
CA SER A 268 3.94 -22.69 -1.34
C SER A 268 4.89 -23.44 -0.41
N VAL A 269 5.25 -24.66 -0.80
CA VAL A 269 6.26 -25.46 -0.12
C VAL A 269 7.34 -25.79 -1.12
N LEU A 270 8.54 -25.26 -0.89
CA LEU A 270 9.73 -25.61 -1.66
C LEU A 270 10.59 -26.56 -0.82
N HIS A 271 10.89 -27.73 -1.37
CA HIS A 271 11.73 -28.71 -0.71
C HIS A 271 12.93 -29.04 -1.63
N CYS A 272 14.12 -28.63 -1.20
CA CYS A 272 15.36 -28.75 -1.95
C CYS A 272 16.32 -29.68 -1.21
N ALA A 273 16.90 -30.64 -1.94
CA ALA A 273 17.90 -31.56 -1.41
C ALA A 273 19.05 -31.76 -2.40
N PRO A 274 20.32 -31.64 -1.99
CA PRO A 274 21.46 -31.98 -2.83
C PRO A 274 21.43 -33.48 -3.17
N LEU A 275 21.63 -33.83 -4.44
CA LEU A 275 21.59 -35.23 -4.92
C LEU A 275 22.98 -35.87 -5.05
N VAL A 276 23.02 -37.19 -4.91
CA VAL A 276 24.19 -38.02 -5.25
C VAL A 276 24.32 -38.07 -6.77
N THR A 277 25.46 -37.64 -7.29
CA THR A 277 25.75 -37.56 -8.73
C THR A 277 26.56 -38.75 -9.25
N GLU A 278 27.24 -39.47 -8.36
CA GLU A 278 28.04 -40.64 -8.70
C GLU A 278 27.13 -41.76 -9.22
N GLY A 279 27.51 -42.39 -10.33
CA GLY A 279 26.67 -43.39 -11.00
C GLY A 279 25.48 -42.82 -11.80
N TYR A 280 25.18 -41.52 -11.69
CA TYR A 280 24.07 -40.85 -12.38
C TYR A 280 24.53 -39.82 -13.42
N THR A 281 25.80 -39.81 -13.80
CA THR A 281 26.36 -38.85 -14.76
C THR A 281 27.07 -39.52 -15.92
N SER A 282 27.01 -38.90 -17.10
CA SER A 282 27.83 -39.26 -18.25
C SER A 282 28.42 -38.03 -18.92
N GLN A 283 29.60 -38.16 -19.52
CA GLN A 283 30.21 -37.10 -20.32
C GLN A 283 29.89 -37.30 -21.80
N VAL A 284 29.51 -36.22 -22.46
CA VAL A 284 29.23 -36.20 -23.90
C VAL A 284 30.04 -35.12 -24.55
N ARG A 285 30.88 -35.52 -25.51
CA ARG A 285 31.68 -34.61 -26.31
C ARG A 285 30.91 -34.24 -27.56
N MET A 286 30.61 -32.94 -27.71
CA MET A 286 30.12 -32.38 -28.95
C MET A 286 31.26 -31.64 -29.66
N PRO A 287 31.15 -31.36 -30.97
CA PRO A 287 32.23 -30.73 -31.74
C PRO A 287 32.74 -29.40 -31.14
N THR A 288 31.89 -28.68 -30.42
CA THR A 288 32.19 -27.35 -29.87
C THR A 288 32.43 -27.34 -28.36
N SER A 289 31.82 -28.26 -27.60
CA SER A 289 31.85 -28.24 -26.13
C SER A 289 31.69 -29.64 -25.53
N ASN A 290 32.21 -29.81 -24.31
CA ASN A 290 31.98 -30.99 -23.50
C ASN A 290 30.81 -30.75 -22.56
N TYR A 291 29.92 -31.72 -22.46
CA TYR A 291 28.73 -31.65 -21.61
C TYR A 291 28.72 -32.76 -20.58
N THR A 292 28.22 -32.45 -19.40
CA THR A 292 27.83 -33.45 -18.39
C THR A 292 26.32 -33.65 -18.47
N ARG A 293 25.89 -34.90 -18.65
CA ARG A 293 24.49 -35.31 -18.59
C ARG A 293 24.19 -35.94 -17.23
N TYR A 294 23.09 -35.54 -16.64
CA TYR A 294 22.54 -36.11 -15.40
C TYR A 294 21.37 -37.03 -15.73
N HIS A 295 21.33 -38.22 -15.13
CA HIS A 295 20.40 -39.30 -15.46
C HIS A 295 19.46 -39.64 -14.28
N TYR A 296 18.71 -38.65 -13.80
CA TYR A 296 17.68 -38.82 -12.75
C TYR A 296 16.28 -39.14 -13.29
N GLY A 297 16.13 -39.35 -14.61
CA GLY A 297 14.86 -39.49 -15.31
C GLY A 297 14.92 -39.00 -16.76
N TYR A 298 13.82 -39.12 -17.48
CA TYR A 298 13.70 -38.70 -18.89
C TYR A 298 13.47 -37.19 -19.02
N PHE A 299 14.02 -36.59 -20.07
CA PHE A 299 13.74 -35.20 -20.42
C PHE A 299 12.33 -35.06 -20.99
N THR A 300 11.38 -34.55 -20.21
CA THR A 300 9.96 -34.40 -20.59
C THR A 300 9.62 -33.05 -21.22
N HIS A 301 10.50 -32.46 -22.04
CA HIS A 301 10.08 -31.29 -22.81
C HIS A 301 9.30 -31.75 -24.05
N SER A 302 7.97 -31.72 -23.91
CA SER A 302 6.96 -32.01 -24.92
C SER A 302 6.91 -30.90 -25.97
N ASN A 303 7.89 -30.87 -26.87
CA ASN A 303 7.66 -30.40 -28.23
C ASN A 303 8.88 -30.76 -29.06
N GLN A 304 8.78 -31.86 -29.79
CA GLN A 304 9.23 -31.98 -31.17
C GLN A 304 9.20 -33.43 -31.62
N SER A 305 8.88 -33.57 -32.90
CA SER A 305 9.10 -34.63 -33.89
C SER A 305 10.42 -35.41 -33.85
N SER A 306 11.18 -35.38 -32.75
CA SER A 306 12.37 -36.19 -32.55
C SER A 306 11.95 -37.58 -32.07
N SER A 307 12.06 -38.58 -32.95
CA SER A 307 11.77 -40.00 -32.67
C SER A 307 12.74 -40.67 -31.68
N VAL A 308 13.71 -39.92 -31.13
CA VAL A 308 14.72 -40.44 -30.19
C VAL A 308 14.45 -39.87 -28.80
N PRO A 309 13.99 -40.68 -27.83
CA PRO A 309 13.82 -40.23 -26.45
C PRO A 309 15.18 -39.85 -25.86
N ARG A 310 15.28 -38.62 -25.32
CA ARG A 310 16.46 -38.17 -24.58
C ARG A 310 16.50 -38.83 -23.20
N ASN A 311 17.41 -39.78 -23.02
CA ASN A 311 17.58 -40.59 -21.81
C ASN A 311 18.40 -39.89 -20.71
N PHE A 312 18.27 -38.58 -20.56
CA PHE A 312 18.91 -37.79 -19.51
C PHE A 312 17.93 -36.73 -19.00
N THR A 313 18.12 -36.25 -17.78
CA THR A 313 17.25 -35.26 -17.12
C THR A 313 17.70 -33.84 -17.40
N LEU A 314 19.02 -33.62 -17.36
CA LEU A 314 19.64 -32.32 -17.53
C LEU A 314 20.98 -32.49 -18.25
N GLN A 315 21.31 -31.57 -19.14
CA GLN A 315 22.62 -31.49 -19.78
C GLN A 315 23.17 -30.08 -19.59
N VAL A 316 24.41 -30.00 -19.11
CA VAL A 316 25.08 -28.72 -18.84
C VAL A 316 26.53 -28.78 -19.27
N GLU A 317 27.07 -27.66 -19.71
CA GLU A 317 28.47 -27.54 -20.14
C GLU A 317 29.40 -27.50 -18.92
N SER A 318 29.03 -26.75 -17.89
CA SER A 318 29.76 -26.68 -16.62
C SER A 318 28.82 -26.69 -15.41
N GLN A 319 29.38 -26.77 -14.21
CA GLN A 319 28.62 -26.60 -12.97
C GLN A 319 28.06 -25.18 -12.84
N GLU A 320 28.74 -24.17 -13.40
CA GLU A 320 28.25 -22.79 -13.42
C GLU A 320 27.03 -22.67 -14.33
N SER A 321 27.01 -23.35 -15.48
CA SER A 321 25.86 -23.39 -16.40
C SER A 321 24.62 -24.09 -15.83
N GLN A 322 24.73 -24.78 -14.68
CA GLN A 322 23.56 -25.38 -14.00
C GLN A 322 22.67 -24.35 -13.33
N TYR A 323 23.28 -23.25 -12.89
CA TYR A 323 22.58 -22.17 -12.23
C TYR A 323 22.46 -21.08 -13.28
N ASP A 324 21.29 -21.00 -13.92
CA ASP A 324 21.00 -19.95 -14.88
C ASP A 324 21.00 -18.61 -14.13
N LYS A 325 22.17 -18.00 -14.03
CA LYS A 325 22.35 -16.64 -13.51
C LYS A 325 21.82 -15.72 -14.59
N GLY A 326 20.52 -15.53 -14.64
CA GLY A 326 19.91 -14.50 -15.48
C GLY A 326 20.62 -13.18 -15.20
N ALA A 327 21.48 -12.76 -16.14
CA ALA A 327 22.29 -11.55 -16.13
C ALA A 327 22.68 -11.04 -14.73
N GLU A 328 23.54 -11.77 -14.01
CA GLU A 328 24.42 -11.07 -13.06
C GLU A 328 25.22 -10.07 -13.91
N ASN A 329 25.05 -8.78 -13.60
CA ASN A 329 25.73 -7.68 -14.29
C ASN A 329 27.19 -8.05 -14.57
N SER A 330 27.61 -8.00 -15.83
CA SER A 330 28.99 -8.26 -16.26
C SER A 330 30.02 -7.24 -15.72
N PHE A 331 29.63 -6.44 -14.73
CA PHE A 331 30.40 -5.39 -14.08
C PHE A 331 30.47 -5.52 -12.56
N ASP A 332 29.93 -6.58 -11.94
CA ASP A 332 30.09 -6.77 -10.50
C ASP A 332 31.44 -7.42 -10.15
N ASN A 333 32.13 -6.70 -9.27
CA ASN A 333 33.48 -6.92 -8.74
C ASN A 333 33.63 -8.34 -8.13
N PRO A 334 34.80 -9.03 -8.25
CA PRO A 334 34.98 -10.42 -7.82
C PRO A 334 34.88 -10.70 -6.31
N ASP A 335 34.56 -9.70 -5.49
CA ASP A 335 34.40 -9.82 -4.03
C ASP A 335 32.93 -9.69 -3.55
N GLY A 336 31.95 -9.85 -4.45
CA GLY A 336 30.52 -9.74 -4.16
C GLY A 336 29.96 -10.87 -3.31
N ALA A 337 29.46 -10.51 -2.12
CA ALA A 337 28.93 -11.41 -1.09
C ALA A 337 27.97 -12.49 -1.64
N THR A 338 28.33 -13.75 -1.38
CA THR A 338 27.42 -14.88 -1.51
C THR A 338 26.19 -14.66 -0.62
N PHE A 339 25.01 -14.64 -1.22
CA PHE A 339 23.73 -14.64 -0.52
C PHE A 339 23.60 -15.97 0.23
N ARG A 340 24.12 -16.01 1.46
CA ARG A 340 23.84 -17.10 2.39
C ARG A 340 22.50 -16.81 3.01
N LEU A 341 21.47 -17.55 2.58
CA LEU A 341 20.29 -17.75 3.42
C LEU A 341 20.79 -18.28 4.77
N ARG A 342 20.52 -17.52 5.83
CA ARG A 342 20.80 -17.91 7.20
C ARG A 342 19.50 -18.11 7.92
#